data_AF-A0A937TMZ2-F1
#
_entry.id   AF-A0A937TMZ2-F1
#
_cell.length_a   1.000
_cell.length_b   1.000
_cell.length_c   1.000
_cell.angle_alpha   90.00
_cell.angle_beta   90.00
_cell.angle_gamma   90.00
#
_symmetry.space_group_name_H-M   'P 1'
#
loop_
_entity.id
_entity.type
_entity.pdbx_description
1 polymer ?
#
loop_
_entity_poly.entity_id
_entity_poly.type
_entity_poly.pdbx_seq_one_letter_code
_entity_poly.pdbx_strand_id
1 'polypeptide(L)' 'MSKVPAVIKELEEYMFENQFTQTDMANYLGIAVTQLNRWIATKRMSKSWVELLKAKKIINESHKNK' A
#
# COMPACT_ATOMS: atom_id res chain seq x y z
N MET A 1 0.45 12.32 -10.99
CA MET A 1 -0.42 11.26 -10.46
C MET A 1 0.46 10.07 -10.17
N SER A 2 0.55 9.61 -8.91
CA SER A 2 1.29 8.39 -8.57
C SER A 2 0.70 7.23 -9.37
N LYS A 3 1.51 6.55 -10.18
CA LYS A 3 1.06 5.36 -10.91
C LYS A 3 0.77 4.30 -9.85
N VAL A 4 -0.48 3.82 -9.76
CA VAL A 4 -0.92 2.84 -8.75
C VAL A 4 -0.01 1.60 -8.63
N PRO A 5 0.62 1.09 -9.72
CA PRO A 5 1.62 0.03 -9.60
C PRO A 5 2.81 0.37 -8.70
N ALA A 6 3.27 1.62 -8.65
CA ALA A 6 4.36 2.06 -7.77
C ALA A 6 3.92 2.05 -6.29
N VAL A 7 2.71 2.52 -6.01
CA VAL A 7 2.15 2.51 -4.65
C VAL A 7 2.07 1.10 -4.07
N ILE A 8 1.68 0.12 -4.90
CA ILE A 8 1.61 -1.27 -4.46
C ILE A 8 3.01 -1.84 -4.19
N LYS A 9 4.00 -1.48 -5.02
CA LYS A 9 5.39 -1.89 -4.79
C LYS A 9 5.93 -1.36 -3.47
N GLU A 10 5.71 -0.09 -3.17
CA GLU A 10 6.12 0.53 -1.90
C GLU A 10 5.42 -0.14 -0.69
N LEU A 11 4.13 -0.49 -0.84
CA LEU A 11 3.39 -1.24 0.18
C LEU A 11 3.99 -2.65 0.38
N GLU A 12 4.34 -3.36 -0.70
CA GLU A 12 4.98 -4.67 -0.63
C GLU A 12 6.38 -4.61 0.00
N GLU A 13 7.16 -3.56 -0.30
CA GLU A 13 8.46 -3.28 0.32
C GLU A 13 8.32 -3.01 1.82
N TYR A 14 7.39 -2.15 2.21
CA TYR A 14 7.10 -1.90 3.63
C TYR A 14 6.71 -3.18 4.37
N MET A 15 5.85 -4.01 3.76
CA MET A 15 5.48 -5.30 4.34
C MET A 15 6.69 -6.22 4.51
N PHE A 16 7.58 -6.27 3.51
CA PHE A 16 8.79 -7.09 3.57
C PHE A 16 9.76 -6.61 4.66
N GLU A 17 10.04 -5.32 4.72
CA GLU A 17 10.96 -4.73 5.71
C GLU A 17 10.48 -4.91 7.15
N ASN A 18 9.17 -4.86 7.37
CA ASN A 18 8.56 -5.05 8.68
C ASN A 18 8.17 -6.50 8.98
N GLN A 19 8.48 -7.44 8.07
CA GLN A 19 8.09 -8.85 8.16
C GLN A 19 6.57 -9.07 8.34
N PHE A 20 5.76 -8.17 7.78
CA PHE A 20 4.31 -8.27 7.85
C PHE A 20 3.79 -9.28 6.83
N THR A 21 2.96 -10.20 7.30
CA THR A 21 2.10 -10.96 6.39
C THR A 21 1.00 -10.07 5.82
N GLN A 22 0.30 -10.53 4.78
CA GLN A 22 -0.90 -9.85 4.28
C GLN A 22 -1.97 -9.67 5.38
N THR A 23 -2.11 -10.66 6.27
CA THR A 23 -3.03 -10.58 7.40
C THR A 23 -2.61 -9.48 8.38
N ASP A 24 -1.32 -9.42 8.74
CA ASP A 24 -0.81 -8.40 9.67
C ASP A 24 -0.98 -7.00 9.10
N MET A 25 -0.66 -6.81 7.82
CA MET A 25 -0.83 -5.52 7.16
C MET A 25 -2.30 -5.12 7.07
N ALA A 26 -3.19 -6.07 6.75
CA ALA A 26 -4.63 -5.81 6.73
C ALA A 26 -5.14 -5.41 8.12
N ASN A 27 -4.71 -6.09 9.17
CA ASN A 27 -5.03 -5.74 10.56
C ASN A 27 -4.49 -4.36 10.94
N TYR A 28 -3.24 -4.04 10.57
CA TYR A 28 -2.61 -2.74 10.81
C TYR A 28 -3.34 -1.57 10.11
N LEU A 29 -3.91 -1.85 8.94
CA LEU A 29 -4.71 -0.90 8.18
C LEU A 29 -6.20 -0.88 8.58
N GLY A 30 -6.65 -1.82 9.42
CA GLY A 30 -8.06 -1.96 9.80
C GLY A 30 -8.96 -2.37 8.63
N ILE A 31 -8.47 -3.21 7.71
CA ILE A 31 -9.20 -3.68 6.54
C ILE A 31 -9.28 -5.21 6.51
N ALA A 32 -10.20 -5.74 5.70
CA ALA A 32 -10.23 -7.17 5.42
C ALA A 32 -9.00 -7.60 4.60
N VAL A 33 -8.42 -8.76 4.94
CA VAL A 33 -7.28 -9.32 4.18
C VAL A 33 -7.60 -9.53 2.69
N THR A 34 -8.85 -9.87 2.36
CA THR A 34 -9.31 -10.03 0.97
C THR A 34 -9.22 -8.73 0.17
N GLN A 35 -9.37 -7.57 0.83
CA GLN A 35 -9.22 -6.27 0.20
C GLN A 35 -7.75 -5.97 -0.12
N LEU A 36 -6.84 -6.25 0.81
CA LEU A 36 -5.40 -6.13 0.58
C LEU A 36 -4.94 -7.04 -0.57
N ASN A 37 -5.39 -8.29 -0.57
CA ASN A 37 -5.05 -9.27 -1.60
C ASN A 37 -5.52 -8.81 -2.99
N ARG A 38 -6.71 -8.19 -3.06
CA ARG A 38 -7.22 -7.59 -4.29
C ARG A 38 -6.32 -6.46 -4.78
N TRP A 39 -5.86 -5.59 -3.91
CA TRP A 39 -4.95 -4.50 -4.29
C TRP A 39 -3.64 -5.02 -4.87
N ILE A 40 -3.05 -6.02 -4.20
CA ILE A 40 -1.80 -6.66 -4.62
C ILE A 40 -1.98 -7.34 -5.98
N ALA A 41 -3.04 -8.13 -6.17
CA ALA A 41 -3.28 -8.89 -7.40
C ALA A 41 -3.64 -8.00 -8.59
N THR A 42 -4.50 -7.00 -8.38
CA THR A 42 -5.01 -6.16 -9.47
C THR A 42 -4.13 -4.94 -9.75
N LYS A 43 -3.19 -4.65 -8.84
CA LYS A 43 -2.43 -3.40 -8.79
C LYS A 43 -3.35 -2.17 -8.88
N ARG A 44 -4.53 -2.23 -8.25
CA ARG A 44 -5.55 -1.17 -8.23
C ARG A 44 -5.96 -0.85 -6.80
N MET A 45 -6.08 0.45 -6.53
CA MET A 45 -6.44 1.00 -5.23
C MET A 45 -7.15 2.34 -5.44
N SER A 46 -8.14 2.67 -4.61
CA SER A 46 -8.80 3.99 -4.68
C SER A 46 -7.86 5.08 -4.17
N LYS A 47 -8.09 6.32 -4.61
CA LYS A 47 -7.31 7.48 -4.16
C LYS A 47 -7.33 7.63 -2.63
N SER A 48 -8.48 7.39 -1.99
CA SER A 48 -8.61 7.49 -0.52
C SER A 48 -7.64 6.57 0.23
N TRP A 49 -7.46 5.34 -0.27
CA TRP A 49 -6.52 4.39 0.33
C TRP A 49 -5.07 4.78 0.09
N VAL A 50 -4.74 5.33 -1.08
CA VAL A 50 -3.39 5.87 -1.35
C VAL A 50 -3.06 6.99 -0.37
N GLU A 51 -4.00 7.92 -0.12
CA GLU A 51 -3.79 9.01 0.84
C GLU A 51 -3.66 8.49 2.28
N LEU A 52 -4.40 7.44 2.65
CA LEU A 52 -4.25 6.81 3.97
C LEU A 52 -2.87 6.17 4.16
N LEU A 53 -2.35 5.48 3.13
CA LEU A 53 -1.01 4.88 3.17
C LEU A 53 0.09 5.95 3.32
N LYS A 54 -0.05 7.09 2.63
CA LYS A 54 0.85 8.24 2.80
C LYS A 54 0.77 8.82 4.21
N ALA A 55 -0.43 9.02 4.73
CA ALA A 55 -0.63 9.56 6.08
C ALA A 55 0.00 8.66 7.16
N LYS A 56 -0.02 7.34 6.95
CA LYS A 56 0.66 6.35 7.79
C LYS A 56 2.17 6.21 7.51
N LYS A 57 2.72 6.97 6.57
CA LYS A 57 4.14 6.90 6.13
C LYS A 57 4.58 5.51 5.65
N ILE A 58 3.63 4.74 5.11
CA ILE A 58 3.91 3.43 4.49
C ILE A 58 4.49 3.62 3.09
N ILE A 59 4.00 4.63 2.38
CA ILE A 59 4.46 5.01 1.04
C ILE A 59 4.94 6.45 1.06
N ASN A 60 5.98 6.77 0.29
CA ASN A 60 6.58 8.10 0.28
C ASN A 60 5.91 8.98 -0.79
N GLU A 61 5.74 10.26 -0.48
CA GLU A 61 5.27 11.25 -1.48
C GLU A 61 6.28 11.51 -2.61
N SER A 62 7.48 10.94 -2.51
CA SER A 62 8.62 11.10 -3.42
C SER A 62 8.45 10.39 -4.75
N HIS A 63 7.37 10.70 -5.46
CA HIS A 63 7.28 10.61 -6.92
C HIS A 63 6.84 11.96 -7.53
N LYS A 64 7.28 13.07 -6.92
CA LYS A 64 7.56 14.32 -7.64
C LYS A 64 9.08 14.39 -7.83
N ASN A 65 9.53 14.47 -9.08
CA ASN A 65 10.92 14.60 -9.56
C ASN A 65 11.67 13.29 -9.84
N LYS A 66 11.49 12.77 -11.05
CA LYS A 66 12.55 12.87 -12.07
C LYS A 66 11.94 12.85 -13.47
#